data_AF-A0A418XWL5-F1
#
_entry.id   AF-A0A418XWL5-F1
#
_cell.length_a   1.000
_cell.length_b   1.000
_cell.length_c   1.000
_cell.angle_alpha   90.00
_cell.angle_beta   90.00
_cell.angle_gamma   90.00
#
_symmetry.space_group_name_H-M   'P 1'
#
loop_
_entity.id
_entity.type
_entity.pdbx_description
1 polymer ?
#
loop_
_entity_poly.entity_id
_entity_poly.type
_entity_poly.pdbx_seq_one_letter_code
_entity_poly.pdbx_strand_id
1 'polypeptide(L)'
;MASTLDSAFTLRTGDILLFSGRGVTSEVIRLFTRSPWSHIGMVVRLPECSEPLVLESTTLGESVDIRLGKPVAGVSLVFLSSKLADYPGSVAVRRRLGPDLSDRQDRLLQRLVRRLLHRPYKNYLLCNAIDVLTAFQRKPDRRGWFCSELVAELYRRVGWLPPDTRASTLVPGHFGSRHMRLQNGKLEPPLWLKQGPGCERIQVRASVECGYGTVARPHQTAVHETLLLRQSRVNV
;
A
#
# COMPACT_ATOMS: atom_id res chain seq x y z
N MET A 1 -32.48 -3.22 2.65
CA MET A 1 -32.38 -2.64 1.30
C MET A 1 -31.09 -1.85 1.22
N ALA A 2 -30.05 -2.43 0.61
CA ALA A 2 -28.77 -1.76 0.41
C ALA A 2 -28.97 -0.66 -0.65
N SER A 3 -28.53 0.56 -0.36
CA SER A 3 -28.66 1.69 -1.28
C SER A 3 -27.94 1.37 -2.58
N THR A 4 -28.55 1.75 -3.70
CA THR A 4 -28.04 1.55 -5.07
C THR A 4 -26.66 2.17 -5.34
N LEU A 5 -26.10 2.92 -4.39
CA LEU A 5 -24.75 3.49 -4.40
C LEU A 5 -23.68 2.50 -3.90
N ASP A 6 -24.00 1.53 -3.04
CA ASP A 6 -23.04 0.52 -2.54
C ASP A 6 -22.54 -0.42 -3.64
N SER A 7 -23.36 -0.69 -4.67
CA SER A 7 -22.96 -1.47 -5.85
C SER A 7 -22.07 -0.69 -6.82
N ALA A 8 -22.00 0.64 -6.71
CA ALA A 8 -21.27 1.50 -7.66
C ALA A 8 -19.77 1.64 -7.35
N PHE A 9 -19.31 1.14 -6.18
CA PHE A 9 -17.96 1.38 -5.68
C PHE A 9 -17.10 0.12 -5.52
N THR A 10 -17.11 -0.77 -6.51
CA THR A 10 -16.18 -1.90 -6.52
C THR A 10 -14.79 -1.45 -7.00
N LEU A 11 -13.89 -1.21 -6.05
CA LEU A 11 -12.48 -0.98 -6.35
C LEU A 11 -11.88 -2.17 -7.08
N ARG A 12 -11.05 -1.91 -8.09
CA ARG A 12 -10.42 -2.93 -8.94
C ARG A 12 -8.90 -2.84 -8.82
N THR A 13 -8.25 -3.96 -9.15
CA THR A 13 -6.79 -3.98 -9.29
C THR A 13 -6.33 -2.92 -10.27
N GLY A 14 -5.39 -2.10 -9.82
CA GLY A 14 -4.88 -0.98 -10.59
C GLY A 14 -5.52 0.36 -10.24
N ASP A 15 -6.60 0.44 -9.46
CA ASP A 15 -7.06 1.75 -8.95
C ASP A 15 -5.96 2.38 -8.07
N ILE A 16 -5.81 3.70 -8.12
CA ILE A 16 -4.77 4.40 -7.36
C ILE A 16 -5.38 5.06 -6.13
N LEU A 17 -4.78 4.81 -4.98
CA LEU A 17 -5.03 5.57 -3.77
C LEU A 17 -4.04 6.72 -3.68
N LEU A 18 -4.56 7.91 -3.44
CA LEU A 18 -3.82 9.13 -3.23
C LEU A 18 -3.98 9.55 -1.78
N PHE A 19 -2.86 9.77 -1.11
CA PHE A 19 -2.81 10.10 0.29
C PHE A 19 -2.29 11.54 0.46
N SER A 20 -2.96 12.28 1.34
CA SER A 20 -2.61 13.66 1.69
C SER A 20 -2.42 13.74 3.20
N GLY A 21 -1.16 13.59 3.63
CA GLY A 21 -0.74 13.62 5.03
C GLY A 21 -0.32 15.00 5.50
N ARG A 22 -0.27 15.20 6.82
CA ARG A 22 0.11 16.47 7.48
C ARG A 22 1.49 16.43 8.17
N GLY A 23 2.28 15.37 7.98
CA GLY A 23 3.64 15.27 8.54
C GLY A 23 4.68 16.06 7.73
N VAL A 24 5.79 16.43 8.36
CA VAL A 24 6.89 17.21 7.72
C VAL A 24 7.39 16.57 6.42
N THR A 25 7.54 15.25 6.38
CA THR A 25 7.91 14.51 5.16
C THR A 25 6.85 14.62 4.06
N SER A 26 5.57 14.66 4.44
CA SER A 26 4.47 14.89 3.51
C SER A 26 4.47 16.29 2.95
N GLU A 27 4.78 17.31 3.76
CA GLU A 27 4.86 18.70 3.31
C GLU A 27 6.00 18.91 2.31
N VAL A 28 7.18 18.35 2.57
CA VAL A 28 8.32 18.42 1.64
C VAL A 28 7.98 17.76 0.31
N ILE A 29 7.36 16.57 0.33
CA ILE A 29 6.94 15.90 -0.91
C ILE A 29 5.88 16.73 -1.65
N ARG A 30 4.88 17.28 -0.95
CA ARG A 30 3.84 18.12 -1.57
C ARG A 30 4.43 19.37 -2.23
N LEU A 31 5.35 20.03 -1.55
CA LEU A 31 6.06 21.20 -2.06
C LEU A 31 6.91 20.83 -3.29
N PHE A 32 7.71 19.77 -3.19
CA PHE A 32 8.59 19.33 -4.28
C PHE A 32 7.81 18.88 -5.51
N THR A 33 6.68 18.19 -5.29
CA THR A 33 5.83 17.66 -6.36
C THR A 33 4.76 18.63 -6.83
N ARG A 34 4.70 19.84 -6.23
CA ARG A 34 3.68 20.89 -6.47
C ARG A 34 2.26 20.32 -6.49
N SER A 35 1.96 19.45 -5.53
CA SER A 35 0.74 18.66 -5.52
C SER A 35 0.25 18.46 -4.08
N PRO A 36 -1.07 18.31 -3.84
CA PRO A 36 -1.59 18.02 -2.51
C PRO A 36 -1.28 16.58 -2.04
N TRP A 37 -0.85 15.71 -2.94
CA TRP A 37 -0.59 14.30 -2.67
C TRP A 37 0.85 14.07 -2.19
N SER A 38 0.99 13.46 -1.02
CA SER A 38 2.30 13.12 -0.42
C SER A 38 2.69 11.66 -0.60
N HIS A 39 1.72 10.79 -0.81
CA HIS A 39 1.95 9.35 -0.96
C HIS A 39 0.90 8.73 -1.89
N ILE A 40 1.25 7.60 -2.50
CA ILE A 40 0.31 6.83 -3.32
C ILE A 40 0.44 5.33 -3.04
N GLY A 41 -0.67 4.62 -3.21
CA GLY A 41 -0.73 3.17 -3.24
C GLY A 41 -1.55 2.70 -4.43
N MET A 42 -1.46 1.41 -4.73
CA MET A 42 -2.29 0.79 -5.78
C MET A 42 -3.17 -0.27 -5.15
N VAL A 43 -4.45 -0.26 -5.51
CA VAL A 43 -5.38 -1.33 -5.15
C VAL A 43 -4.95 -2.61 -5.84
N VAL A 44 -4.90 -3.70 -5.07
CA VAL A 44 -4.67 -5.06 -5.56
C VAL A 44 -5.78 -5.94 -5.00
N ARG A 45 -6.49 -6.65 -5.88
CA ARG A 45 -7.34 -7.76 -5.50
C ARG A 45 -6.60 -9.06 -5.71
N LEU A 46 -6.58 -9.90 -4.69
CA LEU A 46 -6.05 -11.24 -4.75
C LEU A 46 -7.22 -12.23 -4.62
N PRO A 47 -7.25 -13.34 -5.39
CA PRO A 47 -8.31 -14.34 -5.28
C PRO A 47 -8.50 -14.89 -3.86
N GLU A 48 -7.40 -14.95 -3.08
CA GLU A 48 -7.41 -15.42 -1.71
C GLU A 48 -8.06 -14.46 -0.70
N CYS A 49 -8.26 -13.17 -1.02
CA CYS A 49 -8.87 -12.20 -0.09
C CYS A 49 -10.11 -11.52 -0.69
N SER A 50 -11.20 -11.53 0.09
CA SER A 50 -12.46 -10.86 -0.24
C SER A 50 -12.32 -9.33 -0.30
N GLU A 51 -11.50 -8.76 0.58
CA GLU A 51 -11.26 -7.33 0.71
C GLU A 51 -10.16 -6.83 -0.26
N PRO A 52 -10.33 -5.64 -0.87
CA PRO A 52 -9.24 -4.95 -1.55
C PRO A 52 -8.02 -4.73 -0.66
N LEU A 53 -6.84 -4.95 -1.23
CA LEU A 53 -5.57 -4.69 -0.58
C LEU A 53 -4.94 -3.43 -1.17
N VAL A 54 -4.05 -2.81 -0.41
CA VAL A 54 -3.23 -1.68 -0.83
C VAL A 54 -1.79 -2.14 -0.91
N LEU A 55 -1.24 -2.12 -2.11
CA LEU A 55 0.19 -2.25 -2.33
C LEU A 55 0.81 -0.87 -2.27
N GLU A 56 1.74 -0.68 -1.35
CA GLU A 56 2.41 0.59 -1.15
C GLU A 56 3.88 0.41 -0.79
N SER A 57 4.64 1.50 -0.81
CA SER A 57 6.00 1.54 -0.27
C SER A 57 6.15 2.74 0.65
N THR A 58 6.41 2.52 1.94
CA THR A 58 6.47 3.59 2.96
C THR A 58 7.78 3.58 3.73
N THR A 59 8.19 4.74 4.27
CA THR A 59 9.35 4.85 5.17
C THR A 59 9.11 4.17 6.51
N LEU A 60 7.89 4.33 7.03
CA LEU A 60 7.43 3.74 8.28
C LEU A 60 6.12 3.02 7.95
N GLY A 61 6.04 1.74 8.33
CA GLY A 61 4.78 1.00 8.26
C GLY A 61 3.87 1.46 9.38
N GLU A 62 2.72 2.04 9.04
CA GLU A 62 1.65 2.34 10.01
C GLU A 62 0.70 1.14 10.12
N SER A 63 0.34 0.55 8.97
CA SER A 63 -0.57 -0.58 8.88
C SER A 63 0.16 -1.93 8.81
N VAL A 64 -0.52 -2.97 9.30
CA VAL A 64 -0.01 -4.34 9.36
C VAL A 64 0.07 -4.96 7.97
N ASP A 65 1.25 -5.48 7.59
CA ASP A 65 1.41 -6.27 6.38
C ASP A 65 0.68 -7.60 6.52
N ILE A 66 -0.15 -7.96 5.55
CA ILE A 66 -1.03 -9.14 5.63
C ILE A 66 -0.25 -10.46 5.64
N ARG A 67 1.02 -10.47 5.19
CA ARG A 67 1.84 -11.70 5.15
C ARG A 67 2.72 -11.84 6.39
N LEU A 68 3.25 -10.74 6.90
CA LEU A 68 4.15 -10.76 8.06
C LEU A 68 3.46 -10.49 9.39
N GLY A 69 2.19 -10.05 9.40
CA GLY A 69 1.44 -9.77 10.62
C GLY A 69 2.00 -8.62 11.45
N LYS A 70 2.89 -7.79 10.87
CA LYS A 70 3.47 -6.61 11.52
C LYS A 70 3.69 -5.49 10.50
N PRO A 71 3.81 -4.22 10.93
CA PRO A 71 4.17 -3.14 10.01
C PRO A 71 5.57 -3.33 9.43
N VAL A 72 5.73 -2.95 8.15
CA VAL A 72 6.98 -3.11 7.39
C VAL A 72 7.39 -1.76 6.81
N ALA A 73 8.67 -1.40 6.95
CA ALA A 73 9.27 -0.31 6.20
C ALA A 73 9.68 -0.81 4.80
N GLY A 74 9.22 -0.13 3.75
CA GLY A 74 9.38 -0.58 2.37
C GLY A 74 8.07 -1.05 1.76
N VAL A 75 8.16 -1.97 0.79
CA VAL A 75 7.00 -2.47 0.06
C VAL A 75 6.19 -3.42 0.93
N SER A 76 4.92 -3.11 1.12
CA SER A 76 3.98 -3.90 1.92
C SER A 76 2.65 -4.09 1.21
N LEU A 77 1.89 -5.07 1.66
CA LEU A 77 0.52 -5.31 1.23
C LEU A 77 -0.37 -5.28 2.47
N VAL A 78 -1.30 -4.32 2.52
CA VAL A 78 -2.13 -4.07 3.71
C VAL A 78 -3.61 -4.08 3.33
N PHE A 79 -4.50 -4.39 4.28
CA PHE A 79 -5.94 -4.27 4.04
C PHE A 79 -6.33 -2.80 3.84
N LEU A 80 -7.21 -2.54 2.87
CA LEU A 80 -7.67 -1.18 2.60
C LEU A 80 -8.39 -0.57 3.80
N SER A 81 -9.24 -1.34 4.48
CA SER A 81 -9.97 -0.92 5.67
C SER A 81 -9.02 -0.48 6.79
N SER A 82 -8.00 -1.30 7.10
CA SER A 82 -6.95 -0.96 8.07
C SER A 82 -6.20 0.30 7.64
N LYS A 83 -5.80 0.38 6.37
CA LYS A 83 -5.08 1.56 5.87
C LYS A 83 -5.89 2.85 5.99
N LEU A 84 -7.19 2.78 5.67
CA LEU A 84 -8.10 3.92 5.82
C LEU A 84 -8.32 4.26 7.29
N ALA A 85 -8.39 3.29 8.20
CA ALA A 85 -8.52 3.53 9.63
C ALA A 85 -7.27 4.22 10.19
N ASP A 86 -6.10 3.64 9.97
CA ASP A 86 -4.82 4.04 10.56
C ASP A 86 -4.31 5.39 10.03
N TYR A 87 -4.56 5.69 8.75
CA TYR A 87 -3.96 6.87 8.13
C TYR A 87 -4.57 8.17 8.64
N PRO A 88 -3.82 9.08 9.30
CA PRO A 88 -4.40 10.26 9.94
C PRO A 88 -4.84 11.36 8.96
N GLY A 89 -4.46 11.26 7.68
CA GLY A 89 -4.75 12.24 6.64
C GLY A 89 -6.00 11.92 5.81
N SER A 90 -6.11 12.64 4.68
CA SER A 90 -7.16 12.38 3.68
C SER A 90 -6.69 11.37 2.65
N VAL A 91 -7.61 10.54 2.18
CA VAL A 91 -7.40 9.51 1.16
C VAL A 91 -8.43 9.66 0.06
N ALA A 92 -7.97 9.79 -1.17
CA ALA A 92 -8.80 9.74 -2.36
C ALA A 92 -8.43 8.52 -3.20
N VAL A 93 -9.35 8.06 -4.03
CA VAL A 93 -9.10 7.06 -5.06
C VAL A 93 -9.30 7.66 -6.45
N ARG A 94 -8.43 7.27 -7.37
CA ARG A 94 -8.64 7.47 -8.81
C ARG A 94 -8.85 6.11 -9.44
N ARG A 95 -10.06 5.88 -9.97
CA ARG A 95 -10.39 4.63 -10.63
C ARG A 95 -9.71 4.54 -11.98
N ARG A 96 -9.18 3.36 -12.30
CA ARG A 96 -8.60 3.05 -13.61
C ARG A 96 -9.73 2.61 -14.54
N LEU A 97 -9.97 3.40 -15.58
CA LEU A 97 -10.84 3.01 -16.69
C LEU A 97 -10.01 2.42 -17.83
N GLY A 98 -10.59 1.43 -18.49
CA GLY A 98 -9.96 0.67 -19.57
C GLY A 98 -10.40 -0.78 -19.51
N PRO A 99 -9.88 -1.64 -20.39
CA PRO A 99 -10.16 -3.07 -20.34
C PRO A 99 -9.66 -3.65 -19.01
N ASP A 100 -10.30 -4.70 -18.55
CA ASP A 100 -9.81 -5.50 -17.44
C ASP A 100 -8.46 -6.15 -17.81
N LEU A 101 -7.71 -6.58 -16.79
CA LEU A 101 -6.45 -7.30 -17.01
C LEU A 101 -6.75 -8.60 -17.74
N SER A 102 -6.05 -8.86 -18.84
CA SER A 102 -6.01 -10.22 -19.39
C SER A 102 -5.36 -11.17 -18.38
N ASP A 103 -5.68 -12.46 -18.44
CA ASP A 103 -5.09 -13.47 -17.55
C ASP A 103 -3.56 -13.45 -17.52
N ARG A 104 -2.93 -13.10 -18.66
CA ARG A 104 -1.47 -12.97 -18.75
C ARG A 104 -0.98 -11.77 -17.95
N GLN A 105 -1.64 -10.62 -18.05
CA GLN A 105 -1.29 -9.42 -17.30
C GLN A 105 -1.56 -9.59 -15.82
N ASP A 106 -2.66 -10.26 -15.45
CA ASP A 106 -2.98 -10.55 -14.05
C ASP A 106 -1.93 -11.48 -13.41
N ARG A 107 -1.59 -12.61 -14.06
CA ARG A 107 -0.51 -13.50 -13.59
C ARG A 107 0.84 -12.77 -13.49
N LEU A 108 1.13 -11.88 -14.43
CA LEU A 108 2.34 -11.05 -14.38
C LEU A 108 2.31 -10.12 -13.17
N LEU A 109 1.21 -9.43 -12.94
CA LEU A 109 1.05 -8.53 -11.81
C LEU A 109 1.23 -9.27 -10.48
N GLN A 110 0.54 -10.39 -10.28
CA GLN A 110 0.67 -11.19 -9.07
C GLN A 110 2.11 -11.67 -8.83
N ARG A 111 2.85 -12.00 -9.90
CA ARG A 111 4.28 -12.35 -9.81
C ARG A 111 5.13 -11.16 -9.41
N LEU A 112 4.86 -9.98 -9.97
CA LEU A 112 5.56 -8.74 -9.63
C LEU A 112 5.31 -8.33 -8.19
N VAL A 113 4.05 -8.35 -7.74
CA VAL A 113 3.68 -8.11 -6.33
C VAL A 113 4.49 -9.03 -5.42
N ARG A 114 4.42 -10.35 -5.62
CA ARG A 114 5.19 -11.32 -4.80
C ARG A 114 6.69 -11.07 -4.80
N ARG A 115 7.27 -10.66 -5.93
CA ARG A 115 8.71 -10.39 -6.06
C ARG A 115 9.15 -9.09 -5.38
N LEU A 116 8.26 -8.09 -5.34
CA LEU A 116 8.55 -6.75 -4.84
C LEU A 116 8.19 -6.59 -3.36
N LEU A 117 7.34 -7.45 -2.80
CA LEU A 117 7.02 -7.44 -1.38
C LEU A 117 8.30 -7.46 -0.52
N HIS A 118 8.25 -6.66 0.54
CA HIS A 118 9.31 -6.48 1.54
C HIS A 118 10.63 -5.95 1.00
N ARG A 119 10.66 -5.44 -0.24
CA ARG A 119 11.79 -4.64 -0.71
C ARG A 119 11.87 -3.33 0.08
N PRO A 120 13.07 -2.86 0.44
CA PRO A 120 13.22 -1.69 1.28
C PRO A 120 12.71 -0.43 0.60
N TYR A 121 12.34 0.56 1.42
CA TYR A 121 12.03 1.89 0.93
C TYR A 121 13.30 2.61 0.44
N LYS A 122 13.16 3.42 -0.61
CA LYS A 122 14.22 4.26 -1.15
C LYS A 122 13.84 5.73 -1.00
N ASN A 123 14.74 6.53 -0.41
CA ASN A 123 14.50 7.96 -0.23
C ASN A 123 14.53 8.69 -1.58
N TYR A 124 13.33 9.06 -2.07
CA TYR A 124 13.15 9.74 -3.34
C TYR A 124 13.94 11.04 -3.45
N LEU A 125 13.96 11.89 -2.41
CA LEU A 125 14.64 13.19 -2.48
C LEU A 125 16.14 13.01 -2.70
N LEU A 126 16.76 12.10 -1.95
CA LEU A 126 18.18 11.79 -2.10
C LEU A 126 18.48 11.21 -3.48
N CYS A 127 17.70 10.23 -3.94
CA CYS A 127 17.92 9.61 -5.24
C CYS A 127 17.68 10.59 -6.39
N ASN A 128 16.67 11.44 -6.30
CA ASN A 128 16.39 12.44 -7.31
C ASN A 128 17.45 13.54 -7.34
N ALA A 129 17.98 13.98 -6.19
CA ALA A 129 19.09 14.92 -6.13
C ALA A 129 20.35 14.36 -6.81
N ILE A 130 20.67 13.08 -6.57
CA ILE A 130 21.78 12.38 -7.24
C ILE A 130 21.51 12.24 -8.74
N ASP A 131 20.29 11.89 -9.14
CA ASP A 131 19.91 11.78 -10.55
C ASP A 131 20.05 13.14 -11.26
N VAL A 132 19.59 14.24 -10.65
CA VAL A 132 19.78 15.60 -11.20
C VAL A 132 21.26 15.95 -11.32
N LEU A 133 22.06 15.69 -10.28
CA LEU A 133 23.51 15.94 -10.30
C LEU A 133 24.22 15.14 -11.41
N THR A 134 23.69 13.97 -11.75
CA THR A 134 24.24 13.09 -12.80
C THR A 134 23.52 13.23 -14.14
N ALA A 135 22.75 14.30 -14.34
CA ALA A 135 21.96 14.55 -15.55
C ALA A 135 21.10 13.33 -15.97
N PHE A 136 20.56 12.62 -14.98
CA PHE A 136 19.77 11.40 -15.11
C PHE A 136 20.49 10.25 -15.85
N GLN A 137 21.81 10.25 -15.92
CA GLN A 137 22.57 9.20 -16.63
C GLN A 137 22.72 7.91 -15.81
N ARG A 138 22.49 7.96 -14.49
CA ARG A 138 22.54 6.76 -13.64
C ARG A 138 21.43 5.77 -13.97
N LYS A 139 21.77 4.48 -13.89
CA LYS A 139 20.79 3.40 -13.90
C LYS A 139 19.92 3.52 -12.63
N PRO A 140 18.59 3.32 -12.73
CA PRO A 140 17.71 3.36 -11.58
C PRO A 140 18.16 2.37 -10.51
N ASP A 141 18.28 2.84 -9.26
CA ASP A 141 18.53 1.95 -8.13
C ASP A 141 17.27 1.09 -7.88
N ARG A 142 17.40 -0.21 -8.11
CA ARG A 142 16.35 -1.22 -7.95
C ARG A 142 16.41 -1.94 -6.61
N ARG A 143 17.32 -1.55 -5.71
CA ARG A 143 17.45 -2.15 -4.38
C ARG A 143 16.25 -1.80 -3.48
N GLY A 144 15.70 -0.61 -3.66
CA GLY A 144 14.50 -0.15 -2.96
C GLY A 144 13.55 0.61 -3.87
N TRP A 145 12.37 0.93 -3.33
CA TRP A 145 11.28 1.54 -4.08
C TRP A 145 10.72 2.76 -3.37
N PHE A 146 10.44 3.81 -4.14
CA PHE A 146 9.56 4.89 -3.70
C PHE A 146 8.10 4.55 -4.03
N CYS A 147 7.15 5.11 -3.29
CA CYS A 147 5.73 4.79 -3.46
C CYS A 147 5.23 4.92 -4.90
N SER A 148 5.50 6.05 -5.54
CA SER A 148 5.08 6.30 -6.91
C SER A 148 5.93 5.61 -7.96
N GLU A 149 7.22 5.36 -7.68
CA GLU A 149 8.09 4.56 -8.53
C GLU A 149 7.62 3.10 -8.60
N LEU A 150 7.16 2.55 -7.47
CA LEU A 150 6.59 1.20 -7.39
C LEU A 150 5.34 1.08 -8.28
N VAL A 151 4.39 2.01 -8.13
CA VAL A 151 3.15 2.02 -8.93
C VAL A 151 3.48 2.21 -10.41
N ALA A 152 4.38 3.14 -10.73
CA ALA A 152 4.83 3.39 -12.09
C ALA A 152 5.45 2.14 -12.74
N GLU A 153 6.31 1.41 -12.04
CA GLU A 153 6.93 0.20 -12.57
C GLU A 153 5.87 -0.88 -12.82
N LEU A 154 4.93 -1.08 -11.91
CA LEU A 154 3.87 -2.06 -12.09
C LEU A 154 3.01 -1.71 -13.30
N TYR A 155 2.54 -0.47 -13.38
CA TYR A 155 1.78 0.06 -14.50
C TYR A 155 2.52 -0.11 -15.84
N ARG A 156 3.83 0.19 -15.87
CA ARG A 156 4.68 0.01 -17.05
C ARG A 156 4.78 -1.45 -17.46
N ARG A 157 4.97 -2.37 -16.50
CA ARG A 157 5.13 -3.80 -16.77
C ARG A 157 3.86 -4.47 -17.25
N VAL A 158 2.69 -4.04 -16.75
CA VAL A 158 1.39 -4.57 -17.19
C VAL A 158 0.87 -3.89 -18.45
N GLY A 159 1.52 -2.82 -18.93
CA GLY A 159 1.18 -2.13 -20.18
C GLY A 159 0.16 -1.01 -20.04
N TRP A 160 0.05 -0.39 -18.86
CA TRP A 160 -0.73 0.84 -18.64
C TRP A 160 0.10 2.11 -18.76
N LEU A 161 1.44 2.01 -18.73
CA LEU A 161 2.34 3.10 -19.06
C LEU A 161 3.27 2.68 -20.21
N PRO A 162 3.76 3.64 -21.04
CA PRO A 162 4.73 3.35 -22.09
C PRO A 162 5.95 2.56 -21.58
N PRO A 163 6.42 1.55 -22.32
CA PRO A 163 7.48 0.64 -21.86
C PRO A 163 8.81 1.34 -21.57
N ASP A 164 9.06 2.47 -22.23
CA ASP A 164 10.18 3.40 -22.10
C ASP A 164 10.02 4.42 -20.96
N THR A 165 8.86 4.44 -20.28
CA THR A 165 8.62 5.31 -19.12
C THR A 165 9.66 5.06 -18.03
N ARG A 166 10.39 6.11 -17.64
CA ARG A 166 11.30 6.06 -16.50
C ARG A 166 10.50 6.16 -15.19
N ALA A 167 10.18 5.01 -14.60
CA ALA A 167 9.36 4.95 -13.38
C ALA A 167 9.90 5.83 -12.23
N SER A 168 11.21 5.97 -12.11
CA SER A 168 11.86 6.75 -11.05
C SER A 168 11.66 8.26 -11.14
N THR A 169 11.17 8.78 -12.27
CA THR A 169 10.88 10.22 -12.44
C THR A 169 9.42 10.55 -12.17
N LEU A 170 8.56 9.55 -12.00
CA LEU A 170 7.17 9.77 -11.63
C LEU A 170 7.06 10.01 -10.11
N VAL A 171 6.15 10.91 -9.75
CA VAL A 171 5.92 11.36 -8.38
C VAL A 171 4.42 11.32 -8.07
N PRO A 172 3.99 11.34 -6.80
CA PRO A 172 2.58 11.35 -6.44
C PRO A 172 1.75 12.40 -7.20
N GLY A 173 2.31 13.60 -7.39
CA GLY A 173 1.67 14.67 -8.15
C GLY A 173 1.34 14.32 -9.60
N HIS A 174 2.18 13.53 -10.28
CA HIS A 174 1.88 13.04 -11.62
C HIS A 174 0.61 12.18 -11.60
N PHE A 175 0.53 11.21 -10.70
CA PHE A 175 -0.63 10.32 -10.57
C PHE A 175 -1.88 11.02 -10.05
N GLY A 176 -1.75 12.14 -9.35
CA GLY A 176 -2.87 12.99 -8.95
C GLY A 176 -3.34 13.96 -10.02
N SER A 177 -2.52 14.20 -11.04
CA SER A 177 -2.79 15.19 -12.10
C SER A 177 -3.79 14.66 -13.13
N ARG A 178 -4.67 15.56 -13.61
CA ARG A 178 -5.54 15.30 -14.77
C ARG A 178 -4.76 14.99 -16.06
N HIS A 179 -3.47 15.31 -16.10
CA HIS A 179 -2.58 15.10 -17.24
C HIS A 179 -1.96 13.70 -17.29
N MET A 180 -2.12 12.87 -16.25
CA MET A 180 -1.67 11.47 -16.29
C MET A 180 -2.46 10.68 -17.33
N ARG A 181 -1.75 10.15 -18.33
CA ARG A 181 -2.33 9.33 -19.40
C ARG A 181 -1.91 7.88 -19.21
N LEU A 182 -2.85 6.97 -19.39
CA LEU A 182 -2.57 5.54 -19.44
C LEU A 182 -2.66 5.04 -20.88
N GLN A 183 -1.95 3.96 -21.17
CA GLN A 183 -2.18 3.19 -22.38
C GLN A 183 -3.51 2.44 -22.25
N ASN A 184 -4.35 2.54 -23.28
CA ASN A 184 -5.65 1.86 -23.36
C ASN A 184 -6.58 2.18 -22.19
N GLY A 185 -6.51 3.38 -21.63
CA GLY A 185 -7.29 3.74 -20.46
C GLY A 185 -7.06 5.16 -19.95
N LYS A 186 -7.67 5.47 -18.81
CA LYS A 186 -7.50 6.74 -18.11
C LYS A 186 -7.72 6.57 -16.61
N LEU A 187 -7.26 7.54 -15.83
CA LEU A 187 -7.59 7.65 -14.41
C LEU A 187 -8.73 8.66 -14.25
N GLU A 188 -9.83 8.25 -13.62
CA GLU A 188 -10.92 9.15 -13.26
C GLU A 188 -10.46 10.27 -12.33
N PRO A 189 -11.23 11.36 -12.20
CA PRO A 189 -10.99 12.36 -11.16
C PRO A 189 -10.92 11.71 -9.76
N PRO A 190 -10.12 12.28 -8.84
CA PRO A 190 -10.06 11.78 -7.47
C PRO A 190 -11.42 11.83 -6.78
N LEU A 191 -11.81 10.72 -6.18
CA LEU A 191 -12.98 10.61 -5.33
C LEU A 191 -12.53 10.30 -3.90
N TRP A 192 -13.03 11.06 -2.93
CA TRP A 192 -12.60 10.92 -1.55
C TRP A 192 -13.16 9.67 -0.89
N LEU A 193 -12.27 8.86 -0.30
CA LEU A 193 -12.63 7.71 0.55
C LEU A 193 -12.63 8.09 2.02
N LYS A 194 -11.65 8.92 2.41
CA LYS A 194 -11.51 9.46 3.75
C LYS A 194 -11.14 10.93 3.62
N GLN A 195 -11.87 11.78 4.31
CA GLN A 195 -11.45 13.15 4.54
C GLN A 195 -11.11 13.25 6.03
N GLY A 196 -9.94 13.81 6.37
CA GLY A 196 -9.58 14.10 7.76
C GLY A 196 -10.61 15.03 8.41
N PRO A 197 -10.50 15.34 9.72
CA PRO A 197 -11.51 16.14 10.42
C PRO A 197 -11.85 17.41 9.63
N GLY A 198 -13.11 17.46 9.17
CA GLY A 198 -13.64 18.51 8.30
C GLY A 198 -14.51 18.08 7.09
N CYS A 199 -14.72 16.80 6.76
CA CYS A 199 -15.67 16.42 5.70
C CYS A 199 -16.11 14.93 5.78
N GLU A 200 -17.32 14.63 5.29
CA GLU A 200 -18.14 13.45 5.65
C GLU A 200 -17.64 12.09 5.12
N ARG A 201 -18.01 11.01 5.84
CA ARG A 201 -17.53 9.62 5.67
C ARG A 201 -18.18 8.90 4.48
N ILE A 202 -17.38 8.14 3.72
CA ILE A 202 -17.87 6.98 2.94
C ILE A 202 -17.46 5.71 3.69
N GLN A 203 -18.43 4.87 4.03
CA GLN A 203 -18.19 3.56 4.65
C GLN A 203 -17.86 2.53 3.56
N VAL A 204 -16.62 2.04 3.54
CA VAL A 204 -16.28 0.81 2.81
C VAL A 204 -16.60 -0.36 3.73
N ARG A 205 -17.63 -1.17 3.39
CA ARG A 205 -17.91 -2.41 4.12
C ARG A 205 -16.91 -3.49 3.71
N ALA A 206 -16.12 -3.95 4.67
CA ALA A 206 -15.35 -5.19 4.58
C ALA A 206 -16.20 -6.33 5.15
N SER A 207 -16.37 -7.41 4.38
CA SER A 207 -16.89 -8.69 4.86
C SER A 207 -15.69 -9.59 5.16
N VAL A 208 -15.49 -9.88 6.44
CA VAL A 208 -14.34 -10.63 6.97
C VAL A 208 -14.43 -12.09 6.55
N GLU A 209 -13.39 -12.57 5.88
CA GLU A 209 -12.69 -13.85 6.08
C GLU A 209 -11.62 -13.97 4.97
N CYS A 210 -10.34 -13.75 5.30
CA CYS A 210 -9.23 -14.16 4.45
C CYS A 210 -8.58 -15.37 5.14
N GLY A 211 -8.78 -16.55 4.56
CA GLY A 211 -8.34 -17.83 5.13
C GLY A 211 -6.84 -18.04 4.97
N TYR A 212 -6.05 -17.51 5.90
CA TYR A 212 -4.67 -17.97 6.11
C TYR A 212 -4.66 -18.92 7.30
N GLY A 213 -4.57 -20.22 7.01
CA GLY A 213 -4.37 -21.27 8.00
C GLY A 213 -3.00 -21.14 8.65
N THR A 214 -2.93 -20.43 9.76
CA THR A 214 -1.79 -20.52 10.67
C THR A 214 -2.04 -21.68 11.62
N VAL A 215 -1.43 -22.83 11.33
CA VAL A 215 -1.30 -23.91 12.32
C VAL A 215 -0.33 -23.41 13.39
N ALA A 216 -0.86 -22.72 14.40
CA ALA A 216 -0.15 -22.46 15.64
C ALA A 216 -0.49 -23.60 16.60
N ARG A 217 0.43 -24.57 16.74
CA ARG A 217 0.38 -25.55 17.83
C ARG A 217 0.54 -24.79 19.17
N PRO A 218 -0.30 -25.04 20.19
CA PRO A 218 -0.05 -24.50 21.51
C PRO A 218 1.19 -25.18 22.11
N HIS A 219 2.21 -24.38 22.42
CA HIS A 219 3.30 -24.79 23.29
C HIS A 219 2.74 -24.99 24.70
N GLN A 220 2.73 -26.26 25.14
CA GLN A 220 2.63 -26.63 26.56
C GLN A 220 3.97 -26.35 27.27
N THR A 221 3.86 -26.25 28.61
CA THR A 221 4.88 -26.15 29.67
C THR A 221 5.30 -24.71 30.01
N ALA A 222 5.40 -24.29 31.28
CA ALA A 222 5.45 -25.03 32.55
C ALA A 222 4.73 -24.27 33.67
N VAL A 223 4.14 -25.05 34.57
CA VAL A 223 3.52 -24.64 35.83
C VAL A 223 4.62 -24.13 36.78
N HIS A 224 4.40 -22.96 37.37
CA HIS A 224 5.26 -22.43 38.41
C HIS A 224 4.89 -23.12 39.74
N GLU A 225 5.74 -24.04 40.19
CA GLU A 225 5.64 -24.66 41.52
C GLU A 225 5.95 -23.65 42.61
N THR A 226 4.98 -23.45 43.49
CA THR A 226 5.08 -22.67 44.72
C THR A 226 5.94 -23.42 45.73
N LEU A 227 7.08 -22.85 46.10
CA LEU A 227 7.92 -23.27 47.22
C LEU A 227 7.13 -23.17 48.53
N LEU A 228 6.73 -24.31 49.10
CA LEU A 228 6.27 -24.41 50.49
C LEU A 228 7.43 -24.81 51.41
N LEU A 229 7.69 -23.95 52.39
CA LEU A 229 8.67 -24.11 53.45
C LEU A 229 8.33 -25.30 54.35
N ARG A 230 9.36 -26.13 54.54
CA ARG A 230 9.43 -27.31 55.40
C ARG A 230 9.39 -26.90 56.88
N GLN A 231 8.34 -27.27 57.62
CA GLN A 231 8.35 -27.23 59.08
C GLN A 231 8.63 -28.62 59.66
N SER A 232 9.67 -28.68 60.48
CA SER A 232 10.13 -29.84 61.24
C SER A 232 9.23 -30.06 62.45
N ARG A 233 8.71 -31.27 62.64
CA ARG A 233 8.30 -31.79 63.96
C ARG A 233 8.84 -33.20 64.12
N VAL A 234 9.74 -33.34 65.09
CA VAL A 234 10.21 -34.61 65.66
C VAL A 234 9.35 -34.89 66.88
N ASN A 235 8.80 -36.10 66.97
CA ASN A 235 8.26 -36.70 68.19
C ASN A 235 8.54 -38.21 68.07
N VAL A 236 9.54 -38.71 68.81
CA VAL A 236 9.49 -39.80 69.80
C VAL A 236 10.65 -39.55 70.76
#